data_AF-A0A7Y2VPE1-F1
#
_entry.id   AF-A0A7Y2VPE1-F1
#
_cell.length_a   1.000
_cell.length_b   1.000
_cell.length_c   1.000
_cell.angle_alpha   90.00
_cell.angle_beta   90.00
_cell.angle_gamma   90.00
#
_symmetry.space_group_name_H-M   'P 1'
#
loop_
_entity.id
_entity.type
_entity.pdbx_description
1 polymer ?
#
loop_
_entity_poly.entity_id
_entity_poly.type
_entity_poly.pdbx_seq_one_letter_code
_entity_poly.pdbx_strand_id
1 'polypeptide(L)'
;KYSYFQVFALMVLVAPILEEIIFRGPLVFFKRSSFFPLAFYLSCLIFGLVHLGNFEEGTSLLLWAPLLIAPQTLMGFFLGYLRVKLGLRYAILMHMSHNGILFLLISLIDQV
;
A
#
# COMPACT_ATOMS: atom_id res chain seq x y z
N LYS A 1 -17.44 2.92 18.26
CA LYS A 1 -17.64 2.32 16.92
C LYS A 1 -17.52 3.42 15.88
N TYR A 2 -16.73 3.23 14.83
CA TYR A 2 -16.60 4.19 13.72
C TYR A 2 -17.83 4.12 12.80
N SER A 3 -18.22 5.25 12.21
CA SER A 3 -19.27 5.29 11.19
C SER A 3 -18.74 4.78 9.84
N TYR A 4 -19.64 4.33 8.96
CA TYR A 4 -19.27 3.89 7.61
C TYR A 4 -18.49 4.96 6.83
N PHE A 5 -18.90 6.23 6.97
CA PHE A 5 -18.19 7.36 6.38
C PHE A 5 -16.77 7.53 6.94
N GLN A 6 -16.58 7.35 8.25
CA GLN A 6 -15.24 7.41 8.86
C GLN A 6 -14.34 6.29 8.34
N VAL A 7 -14.87 5.06 8.22
CA VAL A 7 -14.10 3.93 7.67
C VAL A 7 -13.71 4.20 6.21
N PHE A 8 -14.65 4.67 5.38
CA PHE A 8 -14.37 5.06 4.00
C PHE A 8 -13.26 6.12 3.93
N ALA A 9 -13.41 7.22 4.66
CA ALA A 9 -12.45 8.32 4.62
C ALA A 9 -11.04 7.86 5.04
N LEU A 10 -10.94 7.01 6.08
CA LEU A 10 -9.67 6.48 6.53
C LEU A 10 -9.05 5.51 5.52
N MET A 11 -9.79 4.49 5.07
CA MET A 11 -9.26 3.39 4.26
C MET A 11 -9.03 3.76 2.79
N VAL A 12 -9.85 4.65 2.23
CA VAL A 12 -9.84 4.98 0.80
C VAL A 12 -9.11 6.28 0.52
N LEU A 13 -9.12 7.24 1.46
CA LEU A 13 -8.51 8.55 1.25
C LEU A 13 -7.24 8.72 2.09
N VAL A 14 -7.38 8.72 3.42
CA VAL A 14 -6.30 9.14 4.32
C VAL A 14 -5.12 8.15 4.30
N ALA A 15 -5.38 6.85 4.48
CA ALA A 15 -4.33 5.85 4.54
C ALA A 15 -3.53 5.77 3.21
N PRO A 16 -4.15 5.64 2.03
CA PRO A 16 -3.40 5.64 0.77
C PRO A 16 -2.57 6.90 0.54
N ILE A 17 -3.07 8.08 0.90
CA ILE A 17 -2.31 9.33 0.78
C ILE A 17 -1.06 9.30 1.67
N LEU A 18 -1.23 8.94 2.94
CA LEU A 18 -0.12 8.89 3.90
C LEU A 18 0.90 7.82 3.52
N GLU A 19 0.44 6.63 3.13
CA GLU A 19 1.29 5.53 2.71
C GLU A 19 2.12 5.91 1.49
N GLU A 20 1.53 6.50 0.45
CA GLU A 20 2.31 6.93 -0.71
C GLU A 20 3.29 8.06 -0.38
N ILE A 21 2.92 9.00 0.48
CA ILE A 21 3.84 10.04 0.97
C ILE A 21 5.03 9.41 1.69
N ILE A 22 4.79 8.44 2.58
CA ILE A 22 5.81 7.78 3.39
C ILE A 22 6.71 6.88 2.55
N PHE A 23 6.13 6.01 1.71
CA PHE A 23 6.88 4.99 1.00
C PHE A 23 7.43 5.47 -0.35
N ARG A 24 6.70 6.33 -1.07
CA ARG A 24 7.03 6.72 -2.46
C ARG A 24 7.54 8.15 -2.54
N GLY A 25 7.21 9.01 -1.57
CA GLY A 25 7.75 10.36 -1.43
C GLY A 25 9.28 10.37 -1.40
N PRO A 26 9.95 9.64 -0.48
CA PRO A 26 11.40 9.68 -0.29
C PRO A 26 12.23 9.25 -1.50
N LEU A 27 11.65 8.48 -2.45
CA LEU A 27 12.35 8.07 -3.67
C LEU A 27 12.86 9.26 -4.50
N VAL A 28 12.29 10.47 -4.31
CA VAL A 28 12.78 11.69 -4.96
C VAL A 28 14.22 12.03 -4.58
N PHE A 29 14.62 11.75 -3.33
CA PHE A 29 15.98 12.04 -2.84
C PHE A 29 17.02 11.11 -3.45
N PHE A 30 16.60 9.94 -3.92
CA PHE A 30 17.48 8.95 -4.56
C PHE A 30 17.46 9.02 -6.09
N LYS A 31 16.66 9.89 -6.71
CA LYS A 31 16.41 9.89 -8.18
C LYS A 31 17.67 9.90 -9.05
N ARG A 32 18.78 10.50 -8.58
CA ARG A 32 20.07 10.58 -9.31
C ARG A 32 21.18 9.78 -8.64
N SER A 33 20.85 8.97 -7.64
CA SER A 33 21.79 8.19 -6.86
C SER A 33 21.93 6.78 -7.42
N SER A 34 23.14 6.21 -7.35
CA SER A 34 23.36 4.78 -7.62
C SER A 34 22.61 3.87 -6.65
N PHE A 35 22.20 4.38 -5.48
CA PHE A 35 21.37 3.66 -4.51
C PHE A 35 19.87 3.65 -4.85
N PHE A 36 19.46 4.25 -5.96
CA PHE A 36 18.05 4.28 -6.36
C PHE A 36 17.39 2.90 -6.43
N PRO A 37 17.99 1.86 -7.06
CA PRO A 37 17.36 0.55 -7.12
C PRO A 37 17.12 -0.02 -5.72
N LEU A 38 18.11 0.09 -4.83
CA LEU A 38 17.98 -0.37 -3.45
C LEU A 38 16.86 0.35 -2.71
N ALA A 39 16.80 1.69 -2.80
CA ALA A 39 15.74 2.48 -2.18
C ALA A 39 14.34 2.09 -2.71
N PHE A 40 14.23 1.82 -4.01
CA PHE A 40 13.00 1.38 -4.65
C PHE A 40 12.54 0.01 -4.14
N TYR A 41 13.42 -0.99 -4.15
CA TYR A 41 13.09 -2.34 -3.69
C TYR A 41 12.75 -2.37 -2.19
N LEU A 42 13.50 -1.64 -1.37
CA LEU A 42 13.22 -1.53 0.07
C LEU A 42 11.87 -0.84 0.32
N SER A 43 11.56 0.23 -0.41
CA SER A 43 10.25 0.89 -0.32
C SER A 43 9.09 -0.10 -0.59
N CYS A 44 9.21 -0.92 -1.65
CA CYS A 44 8.18 -1.91 -1.99
C CYS A 44 8.07 -3.03 -0.96
N LEU A 45 9.21 -3.54 -0.47
CA LEU A 45 9.24 -4.62 0.51
C LEU A 45 8.72 -4.17 1.89
N ILE A 46 9.16 -3.00 2.38
CA ILE A 46 8.69 -2.46 3.66
C ILE A 46 7.19 -2.16 3.57
N PHE A 47 6.71 -1.63 2.44
CA PHE A 47 5.29 -1.45 2.21
C PHE A 47 4.52 -2.77 2.35
N GLY A 48 5.01 -3.89 1.79
CA GLY A 48 4.40 -5.20 2.04
C GLY A 48 4.47 -5.62 3.52
N LEU A 49 5.65 -5.48 4.14
CA LEU A 49 5.90 -5.94 5.51
C LEU A 49 5.02 -5.25 6.55
N VAL A 50 4.73 -3.94 6.42
CA VAL A 50 3.85 -3.25 7.38
C VAL A 50 2.43 -3.82 7.40
N HIS A 51 2.01 -4.49 6.32
CA HIS A 51 0.71 -5.15 6.24
C HIS A 51 0.66 -6.52 6.94
N LEU A 52 1.79 -7.03 7.47
CA LEU A 52 1.74 -8.20 8.36
C LEU A 52 0.85 -7.93 9.58
N GLY A 53 0.73 -6.69 10.02
CA GLY A 53 -0.15 -6.30 11.13
C GLY A 53 -1.65 -6.49 10.86
N ASN A 54 -2.04 -6.83 9.62
CA ASN A 54 -3.42 -7.17 9.28
C ASN A 54 -3.77 -8.64 9.56
N PHE A 55 -2.79 -9.48 9.90
CA PHE A 55 -2.98 -10.91 10.16
C PHE A 55 -2.89 -11.20 11.66
N GLU A 56 -3.60 -12.22 12.11
CA GLU A 56 -3.52 -12.67 13.50
C GLU A 56 -2.13 -13.21 13.84
N GLU A 57 -1.67 -12.91 15.05
CA GLU A 57 -0.40 -13.42 15.57
C GLU A 57 -0.48 -14.94 15.75
N GLY A 58 0.59 -15.65 15.39
CA GLY A 58 0.62 -17.10 15.51
C GLY A 58 1.99 -17.70 15.16
N THR A 59 2.21 -18.93 15.58
CA THR A 59 3.50 -19.64 15.40
C THR A 59 3.90 -19.81 13.94
N SER A 60 2.94 -19.79 13.01
CA SER A 60 3.18 -19.92 11.57
C SER A 60 3.20 -18.60 10.81
N LEU A 61 2.94 -17.45 11.46
CA LEU A 61 2.85 -16.15 10.79
C LEU A 61 4.14 -15.82 10.03
N LEU A 62 5.30 -16.00 10.68
CA LEU A 62 6.60 -15.74 10.06
C LEU A 62 6.93 -16.72 8.92
N LEU A 63 6.47 -17.97 9.02
CA LEU A 63 6.66 -18.97 7.97
C LEU A 63 5.90 -18.59 6.69
N TRP A 64 4.66 -18.11 6.86
CA TRP A 64 3.80 -17.72 5.75
C TRP A 64 3.93 -16.25 5.33
N ALA A 65 4.69 -15.44 6.08
CA ALA A 65 4.84 -14.01 5.83
C ALA A 65 5.14 -13.66 4.36
N PRO A 66 6.06 -14.33 3.64
CA PRO A 66 6.32 -14.01 2.23
C PRO A 66 5.09 -14.15 1.33
N LEU A 67 4.23 -15.13 1.60
CA LEU A 67 3.00 -15.37 0.85
C LEU A 67 1.91 -14.37 1.25
N LEU A 68 1.76 -14.12 2.55
CA LEU A 68 0.73 -13.25 3.11
C LEU A 68 0.89 -11.78 2.65
N ILE A 69 2.13 -11.29 2.57
CA ILE A 69 2.41 -9.93 2.09
C ILE A 69 2.66 -9.83 0.59
N ALA A 70 2.65 -10.96 -0.14
CA ALA A 70 2.94 -10.95 -1.57
C ALA A 70 2.01 -10.00 -2.34
N PRO A 71 0.67 -9.98 -2.10
CA PRO A 71 -0.22 -9.06 -2.80
C PRO A 71 0.14 -7.59 -2.57
N GLN A 72 0.47 -7.21 -1.34
CA GLN A 72 0.79 -5.85 -0.94
C GLN A 72 2.18 -5.45 -1.47
N THR A 73 3.14 -6.37 -1.46
CA THR A 73 4.47 -6.14 -2.05
C THR A 73 4.37 -5.94 -3.56
N LEU A 74 3.59 -6.77 -4.26
CA LEU A 74 3.34 -6.63 -5.71
C LEU A 74 2.60 -5.34 -6.05
N MET A 75 1.58 -4.97 -5.27
CA MET A 75 0.95 -3.65 -5.39
C MET A 75 1.98 -2.54 -5.18
N GLY A 76 2.86 -2.70 -4.19
CA GLY A 76 3.91 -1.74 -3.92
C GLY A 76 4.88 -1.52 -5.07
N PHE A 77 5.21 -2.58 -5.81
CA PHE A 77 5.97 -2.51 -7.06
C PHE A 77 5.24 -1.72 -8.14
N PHE A 78 3.93 -1.96 -8.31
CA PHE A 78 3.12 -1.26 -9.30
C PHE A 78 3.02 0.25 -8.97
N LEU A 79 2.72 0.60 -7.72
CA LEU A 79 2.68 1.98 -7.24
C LEU A 79 4.05 2.66 -7.34
N GLY A 80 5.12 1.94 -7.00
CA GLY A 80 6.49 2.40 -7.20
C GLY A 80 6.79 2.71 -8.67
N TYR A 81 6.41 1.83 -9.59
CA TYR A 81 6.58 2.06 -11.03
C TYR A 81 5.84 3.33 -11.48
N LEU A 82 4.58 3.50 -11.07
CA LEU A 82 3.79 4.70 -11.37
C LEU A 82 4.44 5.96 -10.79
N ARG A 83 4.97 5.90 -9.55
CA ARG A 83 5.70 7.02 -8.93
C ARG A 83 6.88 7.45 -9.79
N VAL A 84 7.63 6.51 -10.35
CA VAL A 84 8.83 6.79 -11.16
C VAL A 84 8.47 7.32 -12.54
N LYS A 85 7.46 6.74 -13.19
CA LYS A 85 7.09 7.08 -14.57
C LYS A 85 6.18 8.30 -14.68
N LEU A 86 5.22 8.44 -13.77
CA LEU A 86 4.14 9.43 -13.86
C LEU A 86 4.16 10.43 -12.68
N GLY A 87 4.73 10.06 -11.54
CA GLY A 87 4.85 10.92 -10.36
C GLY A 87 3.92 10.50 -9.20
N LEU A 88 4.11 11.15 -8.02
CA LEU A 88 3.46 10.74 -6.76
C LEU A 88 1.94 10.78 -6.84
N ARG A 89 1.38 11.81 -7.49
CA ARG A 89 -0.06 11.98 -7.63
C ARG A 89 -0.75 10.78 -8.28
N TYR A 90 -0.11 10.12 -9.25
CA TYR A 90 -0.69 8.96 -9.93
C TYR A 90 -0.60 7.69 -9.08
N ALA A 91 0.46 7.55 -8.29
CA ALA A 91 0.54 6.47 -7.31
C ALA A 91 -0.56 6.63 -6.25
N ILE A 92 -0.76 7.84 -5.72
CA ILE A 92 -1.86 8.15 -4.78
C ILE A 92 -3.22 7.82 -5.40
N LEU A 93 -3.53 8.35 -6.59
CA LEU A 93 -4.83 8.13 -7.23
C LEU A 93 -5.07 6.64 -7.52
N MET A 94 -4.06 5.92 -8.00
CA MET A 94 -4.16 4.48 -8.21
C MET A 94 -4.45 3.73 -6.90
N HIS A 95 -3.74 4.07 -5.82
CA HIS A 95 -3.91 3.42 -4.53
C HIS A 95 -5.30 3.70 -3.93
N MET A 96 -5.75 4.95 -3.98
CA MET A 96 -7.11 5.32 -3.58
C MET A 96 -8.16 4.58 -4.41
N SER A 97 -7.93 4.43 -5.72
CA SER A 97 -8.86 3.73 -6.62
C SER A 97 -8.94 2.24 -6.29
N HIS A 98 -7.79 1.60 -6.05
CA HIS A 98 -7.74 0.21 -5.62
C HIS A 98 -8.49 -0.02 -4.30
N ASN A 99 -8.22 0.81 -3.29
CA ASN A 99 -8.92 0.70 -2.00
C ASN A 99 -10.40 1.05 -2.11
N GLY A 100 -10.77 2.00 -2.97
CA GLY A 100 -12.16 2.34 -3.24
C GLY A 100 -12.94 1.18 -3.87
N ILE A 101 -12.33 0.46 -4.81
CA ILE A 101 -12.93 -0.74 -5.42
C ILE A 101 -13.09 -1.83 -4.34
N LEU A 102 -12.06 -2.11 -3.54
CA LEU A 102 -12.15 -3.10 -2.47
C LEU A 102 -13.22 -2.75 -1.43
N PHE A 103 -13.25 -1.49 -1.00
CA PHE A 103 -14.26 -1.00 -0.06
C PHE A 103 -15.67 -1.14 -0.62
N LEU A 104 -15.87 -0.80 -1.89
CA LEU A 104 -17.16 -0.99 -2.57
C LEU A 104 -17.56 -2.47 -2.60
N LEU A 105 -16.65 -3.37 -2.98
CA LEU A 105 -16.93 -4.81 -3.03
C LEU A 105 -17.32 -5.36 -1.65
N ILE A 106 -16.55 -5.03 -0.61
CA ILE A 106 -16.85 -5.43 0.77
C ILE A 106 -18.22 -4.91 1.19
N SER A 107 -18.50 -3.64 0.89
CA SER A 107 -19.77 -3.01 1.24
C SER A 107 -20.97 -3.61 0.51
N LEU A 108 -20.80 -4.19 -0.67
CA LEU A 108 -21.87 -4.89 -1.37
C LEU A 108 -22.12 -6.28 -0.78
N ILE A 109 -21.08 -6.93 -0.27
CA ILE A 109 -21.18 -8.24 0.39
C ILE A 109 -21.83 -8.08 1.78
N ASP A 110 -21.41 -7.10 2.56
CA ASP A 110 -21.92 -6.88 3.94
C ASP A 110 -23.38 -6.40 4.00
N GLN A 111 -23.98 -6.02 2.86
CA GLN A 111 -25.39 -5.63 2.75
C GLN A 111 -26.30 -6.79 2.32
N VAL A 112 -25.75 -7.99 2.13
CA VAL A 112 -26.46 -9.27 1.90
C VAL A 112 -26.43 -10.09 3.19
#